data_AF-A0ABD5XG05-F1
#
_entry.id   AF-A0ABD5XG05-F1
#
_cell.length_a   1.000
_cell.length_b   1.000
_cell.length_c   1.000
_cell.angle_alpha   90.00
_cell.angle_beta   90.00
_cell.angle_gamma   90.00
#
_symmetry.space_group_name_H-M   'P 1'
#
loop_
_entity.id
_entity.type
_entity.pdbx_description
1 polymer ?
#
loop_
_entity_poly.entity_id
_entity_poly.type
_entity_poly.pdbx_seq_one_letter_code
_entity_poly.pdbx_strand_id
1 'polypeptide(L)'
;MEFALEYIETGSFGEAPETPETIHEKAHHLLRLLVANHPFVDGNKRTALNTTVVFYLLNGYRLEYGHEVREILKQFGTDEAATDEDDVVDYLRTHTKEVDLDGVIEQWRNGLVRHELEQLADDTSDPNQ
;
A
#
# COMPACT_ATOMS: atom_id res chain seq x y z
N MET A 1 -0.14 -9.51 18.65
CA MET A 1 1.06 -8.64 18.49
C MET A 1 2.30 -9.45 18.17
N GLU A 2 2.48 -10.65 18.72
CA GLU A 2 3.64 -11.53 18.47
C GLU A 2 3.78 -11.95 16.99
N PHE A 3 2.66 -12.23 16.32
CA PHE A 3 2.61 -12.60 14.89
C PHE A 3 3.17 -11.54 13.91
N ALA A 4 3.01 -10.26 14.23
CA ALA A 4 3.44 -9.17 13.34
C ALA A 4 4.94 -8.91 13.43
N LEU A 5 5.57 -9.22 14.56
CA LEU A 5 7.01 -9.08 14.77
C LEU A 5 7.78 -10.24 14.14
N GLU A 6 7.27 -11.48 14.30
CA GLU A 6 7.87 -12.66 13.69
C GLU A 6 7.92 -12.58 12.15
N TYR A 7 6.92 -11.91 11.54
CA TYR A 7 6.83 -11.64 10.10
C TYR A 7 7.92 -10.69 9.55
N ILE A 8 8.26 -9.65 10.32
CA ILE A 8 9.26 -8.65 9.91
C ILE A 8 10.68 -9.20 10.11
N GLU A 9 10.90 -10.04 11.13
CA GLU A 9 12.24 -10.55 11.48
C GLU A 9 12.71 -11.71 10.60
N THR A 10 11.82 -12.57 10.12
CA THR A 10 12.22 -13.80 9.39
C THR A 10 12.26 -13.62 7.86
N GLY A 11 11.75 -12.51 7.31
CA GLY A 11 11.74 -12.27 5.86
C GLY A 11 10.94 -13.29 5.05
N SER A 12 10.21 -14.16 5.73
CA SER A 12 9.37 -15.21 5.18
C SER A 12 8.19 -15.35 6.12
N PHE A 13 6.96 -15.42 5.59
CA PHE A 13 5.90 -16.11 6.32
C PHE A 13 6.47 -17.50 6.66
N GLY A 14 6.34 -17.95 7.92
CA GLY A 14 6.90 -19.23 8.36
C GLY A 14 6.57 -20.36 7.37
N GLU A 15 7.32 -21.45 7.41
CA GLU A 15 7.08 -22.68 6.64
C GLU A 15 5.74 -23.34 7.04
N ALA A 16 4.65 -22.60 6.87
CA ALA A 16 3.29 -23.06 6.86
C ALA A 16 2.98 -23.48 5.41
N PRO A 17 2.18 -24.54 5.22
CA PRO A 17 1.84 -25.05 3.89
C PRO A 17 1.04 -24.05 3.01
N GLU A 18 0.66 -22.90 3.56
CA GLU A 18 -0.16 -21.85 2.95
C GLU A 18 0.66 -20.54 2.86
N THR A 19 1.89 -20.61 2.34
CA THR A 19 2.64 -19.36 2.11
C THR A 19 1.98 -18.62 0.96
N PRO A 20 1.68 -17.31 1.09
CA PRO A 20 1.10 -16.53 0.00
C PRO A 20 2.01 -16.62 -1.24
N GLU A 21 1.54 -17.31 -2.27
CA GLU A 21 2.28 -17.64 -3.48
C GLU A 21 2.36 -16.41 -4.39
N THR A 22 1.29 -15.60 -4.41
CA THR A 22 1.21 -14.41 -5.27
C THR A 22 1.38 -13.10 -4.50
N ILE A 23 1.82 -12.06 -5.21
CA ILE A 23 1.85 -10.69 -4.69
C ILE A 23 0.46 -10.20 -4.27
N HIS A 24 -0.59 -10.73 -4.88
CA HIS A 24 -1.98 -10.33 -4.62
C HIS A 24 -2.49 -10.93 -3.32
N GLU A 25 -2.16 -12.19 -3.02
CA GLU A 25 -2.41 -12.80 -1.70
C GLU A 25 -1.65 -12.06 -0.60
N LYS A 26 -0.38 -11.70 -0.83
CA LYS A 26 0.39 -10.88 0.13
C LYS A 26 -0.27 -9.53 0.39
N ALA A 27 -0.75 -8.87 -0.66
CA ALA A 27 -1.46 -7.60 -0.56
C ALA A 27 -2.82 -7.75 0.16
N HIS A 28 -3.56 -8.84 -0.10
CA HIS A 28 -4.79 -9.20 0.61
C HIS A 28 -4.54 -9.34 2.11
N HIS A 29 -3.57 -10.15 2.51
CA HIS A 29 -3.24 -10.33 3.92
C HIS A 29 -2.78 -9.04 4.58
N LEU A 30 -2.01 -8.19 3.88
CA LEU A 30 -1.59 -6.89 4.41
C LEU A 30 -2.80 -5.97 4.69
N LEU A 31 -3.76 -5.92 3.76
CA LEU A 31 -5.01 -5.16 3.94
C LEU A 31 -5.80 -5.67 5.15
N ARG A 32 -6.08 -6.98 5.16
CA ARG A 32 -6.79 -7.65 6.25
C ARG A 32 -6.11 -7.39 7.59
N LEU A 33 -4.80 -7.61 7.69
CA LEU A 33 -4.02 -7.46 8.92
C LEU A 33 -4.11 -6.04 9.49
N LEU A 34 -3.95 -5.02 8.65
CA LEU A 34 -3.94 -3.61 9.07
C LEU A 34 -5.34 -3.08 9.39
N VAL A 35 -6.39 -3.61 8.77
CA VAL A 35 -7.77 -3.22 9.07
C VAL A 35 -8.30 -3.96 10.29
N ALA A 36 -8.25 -5.29 10.29
CA ALA A 36 -8.92 -6.13 11.29
C ALA A 36 -8.25 -6.08 12.67
N ASN A 37 -6.91 -6.01 12.71
CA ASN A 37 -6.21 -5.97 14.00
C ASN A 37 -6.18 -4.59 14.65
N HIS A 38 -6.69 -3.55 13.97
CA HIS A 38 -6.75 -2.17 14.46
C HIS A 38 -5.48 -1.71 15.22
N PRO A 39 -4.27 -1.81 14.63
CA PRO A 39 -3.02 -1.49 15.33
C PRO A 39 -2.88 0.00 15.70
N PHE A 40 -3.67 0.88 15.08
CA PHE A 40 -3.67 2.32 15.35
C PHE A 40 -4.98 2.76 16.02
N VAL A 41 -4.88 3.86 16.79
CA VAL A 41 -6.02 4.50 17.46
C VAL A 41 -7.10 4.93 16.45
N ASP A 42 -6.69 5.44 15.29
CA ASP A 42 -7.56 5.73 14.15
C ASP A 42 -6.74 5.60 12.85
N GLY A 43 -7.42 5.59 11.70
CA GLY A 43 -6.80 5.63 10.39
C GLY A 43 -6.42 4.26 9.84
N ASN A 44 -6.72 3.16 10.53
CA ASN A 44 -6.40 1.79 10.12
C ASN A 44 -6.69 1.51 8.63
N LYS A 45 -7.88 1.87 8.14
CA LYS A 45 -8.26 1.69 6.72
C LYS A 45 -7.41 2.53 5.74
N ARG A 46 -7.09 3.77 6.12
CA ARG A 46 -6.24 4.66 5.32
C ARG A 46 -4.81 4.15 5.27
N THR A 47 -4.28 3.72 6.42
CA THR A 47 -2.95 3.13 6.51
C THR A 47 -2.87 1.82 5.73
N ALA A 48 -3.86 0.93 5.88
CA ALA A 48 -3.93 -0.32 5.12
C ALA A 48 -3.83 -0.07 3.61
N LEU A 49 -4.69 0.80 3.08
CA LEU A 49 -4.70 1.14 1.65
C LEU A 49 -3.35 1.74 1.20
N ASN A 50 -2.83 2.74 1.91
CA ASN A 50 -1.58 3.39 1.53
C ASN A 50 -0.40 2.41 1.57
N THR A 51 -0.32 1.56 2.59
CA THR A 51 0.73 0.55 2.71
C THR A 51 0.64 -0.45 1.55
N THR A 52 -0.56 -0.90 1.18
CA THR A 52 -0.75 -1.82 0.04
C THR A 52 -0.38 -1.16 -1.29
N VAL A 53 -0.68 0.12 -1.47
CA VAL A 53 -0.27 0.89 -2.66
C VAL A 53 1.26 0.96 -2.76
N VAL A 54 1.94 1.28 -1.66
CA VAL A 54 3.41 1.32 -1.61
C VAL A 54 3.99 -0.08 -1.82
N PHE A 55 3.39 -1.11 -1.22
CA PHE A 55 3.80 -2.50 -1.41
C PHE A 55 3.78 -2.88 -2.90
N TYR A 56 2.68 -2.60 -3.61
CA TYR A 56 2.63 -2.87 -5.06
C TYR A 56 3.71 -2.11 -5.82
N LEU A 57 3.90 -0.82 -5.51
CA LEU A 57 4.89 0.00 -6.20
C LEU A 57 6.30 -0.54 -6.03
N LEU A 58 6.68 -0.95 -4.82
CA LEU A 58 7.99 -1.55 -4.55
C LEU A 58 8.18 -2.90 -5.26
N ASN A 59 7.08 -3.55 -5.67
CA ASN A 59 7.11 -4.78 -6.45
C ASN A 59 6.98 -4.53 -7.97
N GLY A 60 7.02 -3.28 -8.44
CA GLY A 60 6.93 -2.95 -9.87
C GLY A 60 5.49 -2.86 -10.41
N TYR A 61 4.51 -2.67 -9.53
CA TYR A 61 3.11 -2.62 -9.89
C TYR A 61 2.42 -1.35 -9.39
N ARG A 62 1.37 -0.93 -10.08
CA ARG A 62 0.46 0.13 -9.66
C ARG A 62 -0.91 -0.46 -9.42
N LEU A 63 -1.42 -0.26 -8.21
CA LEU A 63 -2.81 -0.54 -7.88
C LEU A 63 -3.70 0.63 -8.33
N GLU A 64 -4.63 0.37 -9.22
CA GLU A 64 -5.67 1.30 -9.68
C GLU A 64 -6.96 1.03 -8.92
N TYR A 65 -7.21 1.78 -7.85
CA TYR A 65 -8.35 1.55 -6.98
C TYR A 65 -9.38 2.69 -7.02
N GLY A 66 -10.65 2.33 -6.86
CA GLY A 66 -11.79 3.24 -6.91
C GLY A 66 -12.67 3.16 -5.67
N HIS A 67 -13.98 3.21 -5.85
CA HIS A 67 -14.94 3.08 -4.75
C HIS A 67 -14.95 1.68 -4.14
N GLU A 68 -14.77 0.63 -4.95
CA GLU A 68 -14.87 -0.78 -4.56
C GLU A 68 -13.91 -1.14 -3.42
N VAL A 69 -12.66 -0.65 -3.45
CA VAL A 69 -11.69 -0.90 -2.36
C VAL A 69 -12.19 -0.38 -1.02
N ARG A 70 -13.01 0.68 -0.99
CA ARG A 70 -13.54 1.23 0.26
C ARG A 70 -14.56 0.31 0.90
N GLU A 71 -15.35 -0.39 0.09
CA GLU A 71 -16.29 -1.40 0.59
C GLU A 71 -15.55 -2.63 1.12
N ILE A 72 -14.52 -3.10 0.41
CA ILE A 72 -13.63 -4.18 0.88
C ILE A 72 -13.00 -3.82 2.24
N LEU A 73 -12.39 -2.63 2.36
CA LEU A 73 -11.82 -2.13 3.61
C LEU A 73 -12.86 -1.94 4.73
N LYS A 74 -14.11 -1.70 4.37
CA LYS A 74 -15.20 -1.59 5.34
C LYS A 74 -15.61 -2.96 5.83
N GLN A 75 -15.77 -3.92 4.93
CA GLN A 75 -16.07 -5.32 5.26
C GLN A 75 -15.02 -5.91 6.19
N PHE A 76 -13.73 -5.75 5.90
CA PHE A 76 -12.66 -6.18 6.82
C PHE A 76 -12.75 -5.60 8.23
N GLY A 77 -13.28 -4.38 8.38
CA GLY A 77 -13.42 -3.72 9.68
C GLY A 77 -14.74 -3.98 10.40
N THR A 78 -15.70 -4.66 9.77
CA THR A 78 -17.03 -4.91 10.36
C THR A 78 -17.40 -6.38 10.44
N ASP A 79 -17.05 -7.16 9.43
CA ASP A 79 -17.31 -8.59 9.34
C ASP A 79 -16.27 -9.24 8.41
N GLU A 80 -15.12 -9.55 8.99
CA GLU A 80 -13.99 -10.14 8.28
C GLU A 80 -14.36 -11.50 7.66
N ALA A 81 -15.14 -12.32 8.36
CA ALA A 81 -15.51 -13.67 7.91
C ALA A 81 -16.49 -13.67 6.73
N ALA A 82 -17.18 -12.54 6.48
CA ALA A 82 -18.03 -12.36 5.32
C ALA A 82 -17.26 -11.95 4.05
N THR A 83 -15.95 -11.70 4.16
CA THR A 83 -15.11 -11.34 3.01
C THR A 83 -14.48 -12.61 2.46
N ASP A 84 -14.82 -12.96 1.21
CA ASP A 84 -14.16 -14.05 0.50
C ASP A 84 -12.76 -13.60 0.06
N GLU A 85 -11.74 -14.40 0.43
CA GLU A 85 -10.35 -14.10 0.12
C GLU A 85 -10.09 -14.10 -1.39
N ASP A 86 -10.66 -15.06 -2.12
CA ASP A 86 -10.45 -15.21 -3.56
C ASP A 86 -11.03 -14.00 -4.30
N ASP A 87 -12.21 -13.52 -3.90
CA ASP A 87 -12.83 -12.33 -4.48
C ASP A 87 -11.95 -11.08 -4.32
N VAL A 88 -11.34 -10.89 -3.14
CA VAL A 88 -10.47 -9.74 -2.89
C VAL A 88 -9.14 -9.88 -3.63
N VAL A 89 -8.57 -11.09 -3.68
CA VAL A 89 -7.35 -11.37 -4.45
C VAL A 89 -7.58 -11.11 -5.93
N ASP A 90 -8.71 -11.54 -6.49
CA ASP A 90 -9.06 -11.31 -7.89
C ASP A 90 -9.38 -9.84 -8.17
N TYR A 91 -10.02 -9.13 -7.23
CA TYR A 91 -10.16 -7.68 -7.29
C TYR A 91 -8.79 -7.01 -7.41
N LEU A 92 -7.86 -7.35 -6.50
CA LEU A 92 -6.52 -6.78 -6.46
C LEU A 92 -5.74 -7.10 -7.73
N ARG A 93 -5.82 -8.33 -8.23
CA ARG A 93 -5.18 -8.76 -9.47
C ARG A 93 -5.70 -7.98 -10.68
N THR A 94 -7.02 -7.87 -10.83
CA THR A 94 -7.67 -7.18 -11.97
C THR A 94 -7.37 -5.68 -11.99
N HIS A 95 -7.15 -5.10 -10.81
CA HIS A 95 -6.90 -3.66 -10.64
C HIS A 95 -5.41 -3.32 -10.55
N THR A 96 -4.52 -4.26 -10.89
CA THR A 96 -3.08 -4.03 -10.81
C THR A 96 -2.46 -4.04 -12.21
N LYS A 97 -1.55 -3.09 -12.46
CA LYS A 97 -0.77 -3.01 -13.72
C LYS A 97 0.71 -2.95 -13.42
N GLU A 98 1.51 -3.61 -14.25
CA GLU A 98 2.97 -3.42 -14.22
C GLU A 98 3.32 -1.96 -14.54
N VAL A 99 4.36 -1.46 -13.90
CA VAL A 99 4.91 -0.14 -14.15
C VAL A 99 6.42 -0.19 -14.29
N ASP A 100 6.94 0.70 -15.13
CA ASP A 100 8.36 1.02 -15.16
C ASP A 100 8.72 1.79 -13.88
N LEU A 101 9.18 1.05 -12.88
CA LEU A 101 9.50 1.60 -11.57
C LEU A 101 10.66 2.61 -11.65
N ASP A 102 11.63 2.37 -12.52
CA ASP A 102 12.76 3.29 -12.71
C ASP A 102 12.26 4.61 -13.29
N GLY A 103 11.40 4.56 -14.30
CA GLY A 103 10.74 5.74 -14.86
C GLY A 103 9.89 6.50 -13.84
N VAL A 104 9.16 5.78 -12.96
CA VAL A 104 8.37 6.41 -11.88
C VAL A 104 9.27 7.10 -10.85
N ILE A 105 10.35 6.44 -10.41
CA ILE A 105 11.30 6.99 -9.44
C ILE A 105 12.02 8.21 -10.04
N GLU A 106 12.39 8.14 -11.31
CA GLU A 106 13.02 9.27 -12.01
C GLU A 106 12.04 10.46 -12.12
N GLN A 107 10.78 10.21 -12.46
CA GLN A 107 9.75 11.25 -12.48
C GLN A 107 9.58 11.92 -11.11
N TRP A 108 9.52 11.12 -10.03
CA TRP A 108 9.40 11.65 -8.67
C TRP A 108 10.61 12.48 -8.26
N ARG A 109 11.81 12.00 -8.57
CA ARG A 109 13.06 12.73 -8.32
C ARG A 109 13.07 14.07 -9.05
N ASN A 110 12.70 14.08 -10.33
CA ASN A 110 12.64 15.30 -11.13
C ASN A 110 11.56 16.27 -10.64
N GLY A 111 10.42 15.75 -10.20
CA GLY A 111 9.36 16.55 -9.58
C GLY A 111 9.81 17.21 -8.28
N LEU A 112 10.50 16.47 -7.42
CA LEU A 112 11.04 16.99 -6.16
C LEU A 112 12.09 18.09 -6.42
N VAL A 113 13.05 17.84 -7.31
CA VAL A 113 14.07 18.83 -7.68
C VAL A 113 13.45 20.10 -8.26
N ARG A 114 12.42 19.96 -9.11
CA ARG A 114 11.71 21.12 -9.67
C ARG A 114 11.01 21.94 -8.58
N HIS A 115 10.29 21.27 -7.67
CA HIS A 115 9.60 21.94 -6.58
C HIS A 115 10.59 22.66 -5.64
N GLU A 116 11.74 22.05 -5.34
CA GLU A 116 12.78 22.69 -4.53
C GLU A 116 13.38 23.92 -5.23
N LEU A 117 13.63 23.85 -6.54
CA LEU A 117 14.11 24.98 -7.32
C LEU A 117 13.08 26.12 -7.42
N GLU A 118 11.80 25.79 -7.52
CA GLU A 118 10.71 26.78 -7.51
C GLU A 118 10.61 27.49 -6.16
N GLN A 119 10.73 26.77 -5.04
CA GLN A 119 10.73 27.40 -3.72
C GLN A 119 11.96 28.30 -3.48
N LEU A 120 13.14 27.90 -3.95
CA LEU A 120 14.33 28.74 -3.88
C LEU A 120 14.23 29.99 -4.76
N ALA A 121 13.59 29.89 -5.92
CA ALA A 121 13.36 31.04 -6.81
C ALA A 121 12.37 32.05 -6.19
N ASP A 122 11.32 31.56 -5.53
CA ASP A 122 10.35 32.41 -4.80
C ASP A 122 11.00 33.12 -3.59
N ASP A 123 11.83 32.42 -2.80
CA ASP A 123 12.55 33.00 -1.65
C ASP A 123 13.56 34.09 -2.07
N THR A 124 14.14 33.99 -3.27
CA THR A 124 15.06 35.03 -3.80
C THR A 124 14.34 36.22 -4.43
N SER A 125 13.02 36.13 -4.63
CA SER A 125 12.19 37.15 -5.27
C SER A 125 11.57 38.14 -4.27
N ASP A 126 11.83 38.00 -2.96
CA ASP A 126 11.52 39.01 -1.95
C ASP A 126 12.78 39.83 -1.57
N PRO A 127 13.10 40.92 -2.28
CA PRO A 127 14.20 41.80 -1.92
C PRO A 127 13.86 42.77 -0.76
N ASN A 128 12.73 42.60 -0.06
CA ASN A 128 12.28 43.49 1.02
C ASN A 128 11.66 42.72 2.21
N GLN A 129 12.49 41.98 2.94
CA GLN A 129 12.33 41.77 4.39
C GLN A 129 13.29 42.68 5.14
#